data_AF-A0A329QSB3-F1
#
_entry.id   AF-A0A329QSB3-F1
#
_cell.length_a   1.000
_cell.length_b   1.000
_cell.length_c   1.000
_cell.angle_alpha   90.00
_cell.angle_beta   90.00
_cell.angle_gamma   90.00
#
_symmetry.space_group_name_H-M   'P 1'
#
loop_
_entity.id
_entity.type
_entity.pdbx_description
1 polymer ?
#
loop_
_entity_poly.entity_id
_entity_poly.type
_entity_poly.pdbx_seq_one_letter_code
_entity_poly.pdbx_strand_id
1 'polypeptide(L)'
;MNMNVQEIKDFVEEYNLEDRSYSGFWNYFNNYKKECNDDFKKEFPEYDPNKIELFVDSVSLRITNWPDDGYNHVVITLRVHYKEVYAAMYQMIFNLSGEVEDDHLSL
;
A
#
# COMPACT_ATOMS: atom_id res chain seq x y z
N MET A 1 -7.67 -29.26 -8.43
CA MET A 1 -6.42 -28.67 -7.90
C MET A 1 -6.85 -27.50 -7.04
N ASN A 2 -6.43 -27.44 -5.78
CA ASN A 2 -6.80 -26.34 -4.88
C ASN A 2 -5.58 -25.42 -4.76
N MET A 3 -5.73 -24.14 -5.06
CA MET A 3 -4.71 -23.15 -4.77
C MET A 3 -4.69 -22.87 -3.27
N ASN A 4 -3.49 -22.78 -2.68
CA ASN A 4 -3.30 -22.51 -1.27
C ASN A 4 -2.85 -21.05 -1.07
N VAL A 5 -3.58 -20.30 -0.24
CA VAL A 5 -3.26 -18.90 0.08
C VAL A 5 -2.25 -18.77 1.23
N GLN A 6 -1.92 -19.86 1.92
CA GLN A 6 -1.07 -19.82 3.11
C GLN A 6 0.34 -19.34 2.79
N GLU A 7 0.92 -19.74 1.64
CA GLU A 7 2.27 -19.32 1.25
C GLU A 7 2.38 -17.78 1.10
N ILE A 8 1.32 -17.11 0.63
CA ILE A 8 1.29 -15.64 0.54
C ILE A 8 1.22 -15.02 1.94
N LYS A 9 0.44 -15.62 2.86
CA LYS A 9 0.35 -15.12 4.24
C LYS A 9 1.67 -15.26 4.97
N ASP A 10 2.30 -16.43 4.87
CA ASP A 10 3.59 -16.71 5.48
C ASP A 10 4.65 -15.73 4.93
N PHE A 11 4.63 -15.44 3.62
CA PHE A 11 5.50 -14.44 3.01
C PHE A 11 5.27 -13.01 3.56
N VAL A 12 4.01 -12.60 3.72
CA VAL A 12 3.67 -11.29 4.31
C VAL A 12 4.21 -11.18 5.74
N GLU A 13 4.06 -12.23 6.54
CA GLU A 13 4.55 -12.27 7.93
C GLU A 13 6.08 -12.33 8.00
N GLU A 14 6.73 -13.19 7.22
CA GLU A 14 8.18 -13.39 7.20
C GLU A 14 8.93 -12.09 6.88
N TYR A 15 8.44 -11.34 5.89
CA TYR A 15 9.07 -10.09 5.44
C TYR A 15 8.49 -8.82 6.08
N ASN A 16 7.56 -9.00 7.04
CA ASN A 16 6.82 -7.95 7.73
C ASN A 16 6.25 -6.88 6.77
N LEU A 17 5.56 -7.32 5.73
CA LEU A 17 5.14 -6.44 4.64
C LEU A 17 4.08 -5.43 5.09
N GLU A 18 3.19 -5.82 6.00
CA GLU A 18 2.13 -4.94 6.52
C GLU A 18 2.68 -3.70 7.24
N ASP A 19 3.56 -3.87 8.23
CA ASP A 19 4.18 -2.75 8.96
C ASP A 19 4.98 -1.84 8.02
N ARG A 20 5.65 -2.45 7.03
CA ARG A 20 6.43 -1.72 6.02
C ARG A 20 5.52 -0.93 5.10
N SER A 21 4.34 -1.42 4.76
CA SER A 21 3.33 -0.67 4.01
C SER A 21 2.76 0.50 4.82
N TYR A 22 2.48 0.32 6.12
CA TYR A 22 2.07 1.44 6.97
C TYR A 22 3.15 2.53 7.05
N SER A 23 4.41 2.12 7.20
CA SER A 23 5.55 3.04 7.22
C SER A 23 5.74 3.75 5.87
N GLY A 24 5.61 3.01 4.77
CA GLY A 24 5.67 3.52 3.40
C GLY A 24 4.61 4.58 3.15
N PHE A 25 3.35 4.30 3.53
CA PHE A 25 2.26 5.25 3.42
C PHE A 25 2.61 6.58 4.09
N TRP A 26 3.07 6.55 5.35
CA TRP A 26 3.36 7.78 6.07
C TRP A 26 4.53 8.56 5.46
N ASN A 27 5.53 7.87 4.90
CA ASN A 27 6.60 8.53 4.16
C ASN A 27 6.05 9.23 2.90
N TYR A 28 5.32 8.49 2.05
CA TYR A 28 4.72 9.02 0.83
C TYR A 28 3.78 10.19 1.12
N PHE A 29 2.86 10.01 2.07
CA PHE A 29 1.83 10.98 2.42
C PHE A 29 2.42 12.29 2.97
N ASN A 30 3.48 12.19 3.78
CA ASN A 30 4.18 13.38 4.29
C ASN A 30 4.97 14.09 3.18
N ASN A 31 5.53 13.36 2.22
CA ASN A 31 6.19 13.95 1.05
C ASN A 31 5.16 14.66 0.16
N TYR A 32 4.02 14.03 -0.14
CA TYR A 32 2.91 14.64 -0.88
C TYR A 32 2.43 15.95 -0.21
N LYS A 33 2.27 15.95 1.10
CA LYS A 33 1.93 17.16 1.87
C LYS A 33 2.94 18.31 1.72
N LYS A 34 4.23 17.97 1.63
CA LYS A 34 5.33 18.94 1.54
C LYS A 34 5.52 19.47 0.13
N GLU A 35 5.47 18.59 -0.86
CA GLU A 35 5.81 18.88 -2.25
C GLU A 35 4.60 19.41 -3.04
N CYS A 36 3.39 18.97 -2.70
CA CYS A 36 2.14 19.31 -3.38
C CYS A 36 1.14 19.96 -2.41
N ASN A 37 1.60 20.91 -1.58
CA ASN A 37 0.82 21.43 -0.45
C ASN A 37 -0.57 21.99 -0.83
N ASP A 38 -0.69 22.64 -1.99
CA ASP A 38 -1.95 23.23 -2.44
C ASP A 38 -2.98 22.15 -2.82
N ASP A 39 -2.56 21.08 -3.47
CA ASP A 39 -3.44 19.94 -3.78
C ASP A 39 -3.76 19.15 -2.52
N PHE A 40 -2.77 18.92 -1.66
CA PHE A 40 -2.98 18.27 -0.37
C PHE A 40 -4.07 18.96 0.46
N LYS A 41 -4.09 20.30 0.50
CA LYS A 41 -5.10 21.06 1.24
C LYS A 41 -6.51 20.97 0.63
N LYS A 42 -6.62 20.72 -0.68
CA LYS A 42 -7.92 20.50 -1.33
C LYS A 42 -8.50 19.15 -0.94
N GLU A 43 -7.66 18.12 -0.94
CA GLU A 43 -8.06 16.73 -0.69
C GLU A 43 -8.21 16.45 0.82
N PHE A 44 -7.36 17.08 1.66
CA PHE A 44 -7.37 16.94 3.13
C PHE A 44 -7.58 18.30 3.81
N PRO A 45 -8.78 18.91 3.69
CA PRO A 45 -9.08 20.17 4.33
C PRO A 45 -9.06 20.01 5.85
N GLU A 46 -8.47 21.01 6.53
CA GLU A 46 -8.29 21.03 7.99
C GLU A 46 -7.53 19.80 8.52
N TYR A 47 -6.52 19.33 7.77
CA TYR A 47 -5.74 18.14 8.09
C TYR A 47 -5.37 18.04 9.57
N ASP A 48 -5.87 16.97 10.19
CA ASP A 48 -5.46 16.48 11.50
C ASP A 48 -4.95 15.04 11.33
N PRO A 49 -3.67 14.75 11.63
CA PRO A 49 -3.12 13.40 11.50
C PRO A 49 -3.89 12.36 12.33
N ASN A 50 -4.55 12.76 13.42
CA ASN A 50 -5.32 11.85 14.27
C ASN A 50 -6.67 11.45 13.65
N LYS A 51 -7.03 12.04 12.51
CA LYS A 51 -8.26 11.73 11.76
C LYS A 51 -8.01 10.83 10.55
N ILE A 52 -6.76 10.42 10.34
CA ILE A 52 -6.40 9.43 9.33
C ILE A 52 -6.46 8.05 9.97
N GLU A 53 -7.23 7.17 9.34
CA GLU A 53 -7.32 5.76 9.67
C GLU A 53 -6.83 4.95 8.48
N LEU A 54 -6.02 3.93 8.78
CA LEU A 54 -5.40 3.07 7.78
C LEU A 54 -5.72 1.61 8.10
N PHE A 55 -6.05 0.84 7.08
CA PHE A 55 -6.30 -0.59 7.23
C PHE A 55 -5.86 -1.33 5.98
N VAL A 56 -5.34 -2.54 6.18
CA VAL A 56 -5.07 -3.48 5.08
C VAL A 56 -6.40 -3.88 4.46
N ASP A 57 -6.60 -3.48 3.22
CA ASP A 57 -7.79 -3.82 2.43
C ASP A 57 -7.61 -5.16 1.71
N SER A 58 -6.41 -5.39 1.16
CA SER A 58 -6.09 -6.64 0.49
C SER A 58 -4.58 -6.91 0.41
N VAL A 59 -4.27 -8.19 0.23
CA VAL A 59 -2.97 -8.70 -0.20
C VAL A 59 -3.20 -9.42 -1.52
N SER A 60 -2.42 -9.11 -2.54
CA SER A 60 -2.53 -9.78 -3.85
C SER A 60 -1.17 -10.22 -4.40
N LEU A 61 -1.16 -11.38 -5.06
CA LEU A 61 -0.06 -11.80 -5.92
C LEU A 61 -0.38 -11.37 -7.35
N ARG A 62 0.48 -10.56 -7.94
CA ARG A 62 0.39 -10.11 -9.33
C ARG A 62 1.46 -10.84 -10.15
N ILE A 63 1.00 -11.66 -11.08
CA ILE A 63 1.86 -12.30 -12.08
C ILE A 63 1.94 -11.37 -13.29
N THR A 64 3.14 -10.96 -13.69
CA THR A 64 3.36 -10.09 -14.86
C THR A 64 4.07 -10.87 -15.97
N ASN A 65 3.89 -10.47 -17.23
CA ASN A 65 4.50 -11.08 -18.42
C ASN A 65 4.05 -12.52 -18.75
N TRP A 66 2.82 -12.90 -18.40
CA TRP A 66 2.28 -14.24 -18.69
C TRP A 66 2.47 -14.67 -20.17
N PRO A 67 2.95 -15.91 -20.43
CA PRO A 67 3.17 -17.01 -19.48
C PRO A 67 4.54 -17.01 -18.80
N ASP A 68 5.42 -16.05 -19.10
CA ASP A 68 6.69 -15.91 -18.41
C ASP A 68 6.44 -15.39 -16.98
N ASP A 69 7.28 -15.76 -16.03
CA ASP A 69 7.12 -15.50 -14.59
C ASP A 69 8.31 -14.77 -13.96
N GLY A 70 9.19 -14.19 -14.79
CA GLY A 70 10.40 -13.51 -14.33
C GLY A 70 10.16 -12.19 -13.59
N TYR A 71 8.92 -11.70 -13.52
CA TYR A 71 8.58 -10.44 -12.87
C TYR A 71 7.20 -10.49 -12.21
N ASN A 72 7.17 -10.78 -10.91
CA ASN A 72 5.94 -10.95 -10.13
C ASN A 72 6.03 -10.20 -8.81
N HIS A 73 4.87 -9.80 -8.28
CA HIS A 73 4.80 -8.92 -7.13
C HIS A 73 3.80 -9.40 -6.09
N VAL A 74 4.12 -9.16 -4.82
CA VAL A 74 3.12 -9.12 -3.76
C VAL A 74 2.77 -7.66 -3.50
N VAL A 75 1.48 -7.34 -3.53
CA VAL A 75 0.98 -5.97 -3.32
C VAL A 75 0.14 -5.93 -2.06
N ILE A 76 0.56 -5.09 -1.11
CA ILE A 76 -0.25 -4.73 0.06
C ILE A 76 -1.01 -3.46 -0.27
N THR A 77 -2.33 -3.52 -0.18
CA THR A 77 -3.21 -2.37 -0.40
C THR A 77 -3.75 -1.89 0.93
N LEU A 78 -3.40 -0.65 1.30
CA LEU A 78 -3.98 0.06 2.42
C LEU A 78 -5.11 0.95 1.93
N ARG A 79 -6.25 0.89 2.60
CA ARG A 79 -7.32 1.88 2.42
C ARG A 79 -7.14 2.98 3.46
N VAL A 80 -7.33 4.21 3.02
CA VAL A 80 -7.16 5.42 3.82
C VAL A 80 -8.52 6.04 4.03
N HIS A 81 -8.92 6.19 5.29
CA HIS A 81 -10.09 6.97 5.66
C HIS A 81 -9.63 8.27 6.32
N TYR A 82 -10.28 9.38 5.96
CA TYR A 82 -10.10 10.68 6.61
C TYR A 82 -11.45 11.14 7.14
N LYS A 83 -11.52 11.44 8.45
CA LYS A 83 -12.78 11.78 9.13
C LYS A 83 -13.89 10.72 8.87
N GLU A 84 -13.52 9.43 9.01
CA GLU A 84 -14.41 8.26 8.85
C GLU A 84 -14.92 7.99 7.41
N VAL A 85 -14.47 8.77 6.42
CA VAL A 85 -14.85 8.61 5.00
C VAL A 85 -13.66 8.11 4.19
N TYR A 86 -13.90 7.24 3.21
CA TYR A 86 -12.89 6.85 2.22
C TYR A 86 -12.26 8.09 1.57
N ALA A 87 -10.93 8.15 1.61
CA ALA A 87 -10.16 9.29 1.12
C ALA A 87 -9.10 8.91 0.10
N ALA A 88 -8.52 7.69 0.20
CA ALA A 88 -7.50 7.24 -0.72
C ALA A 88 -7.27 5.72 -0.62
N MET A 89 -6.49 5.22 -1.57
CA MET A 89 -5.89 3.89 -1.55
C MET A 89 -4.38 4.02 -1.74
N TYR A 90 -3.60 3.37 -0.88
CA TYR A 90 -2.16 3.29 -1.00
C TYR A 90 -1.74 1.85 -1.29
N GLN A 91 -0.84 1.67 -2.25
CA GLN A 91 -0.34 0.35 -2.64
C GLN A 91 1.17 0.32 -2.50
N MET A 92 1.65 -0.68 -1.76
CA MET A 92 3.07 -0.99 -1.62
C MET A 92 3.37 -2.25 -2.43
N ILE A 93 4.34 -2.18 -3.34
CA ILE A 93 4.66 -3.24 -4.29
C ILE A 93 6.00 -3.86 -3.88
N PHE A 94 5.97 -5.16 -3.61
CA PHE A 94 7.14 -5.94 -3.23
C PHE A 94 7.46 -6.99 -4.29
N ASN A 95 8.74 -7.23 -4.56
CA ASN A 95 9.17 -8.41 -5.31
C ASN A 95 9.07 -9.68 -4.43
N LEU A 96 9.28 -10.85 -5.04
CA LEU A 96 9.23 -12.14 -4.33
C LEU A 96 10.44 -12.40 -3.39
N SER A 97 11.38 -11.46 -3.30
CA SER A 97 12.43 -11.45 -2.27
C SER A 97 12.06 -10.56 -1.07
N GLY A 98 10.86 -9.94 -1.10
CA GLY A 98 10.36 -9.05 -0.06
C GLY A 98 10.94 -7.63 -0.12
N GLU A 99 11.68 -7.26 -1.17
CA GLU A 99 12.20 -5.90 -1.36
C GLU A 99 11.11 -4.99 -1.95
N VAL A 100 11.15 -3.71 -1.58
CA VAL A 100 10.23 -2.70 -2.14
C VAL A 100 10.70 -2.37 -3.54
N GLU A 101 9.80 -2.48 -4.52
CA GLU A 101 10.06 -2.03 -5.88
C GLU A 101 9.45 -0.67 -6.17
N ASP A 102 8.22 -0.45 -5.69
CA ASP A 102 7.49 0.79 -5.93
C ASP A 102 6.36 0.99 -4.91
N ASP A 103 5.83 2.22 -4.85
CA ASP A 103 4.64 2.56 -4.10
C ASP A 103 3.80 3.65 -4.79
N HIS A 104 2.48 3.62 -4.54
CA HIS A 104 1.59 4.59 -5.15
C HIS A 104 0.40 4.93 -4.26
N LEU A 105 0.01 6.20 -4.26
CA LEU A 105 -1.21 6.71 -3.63
C LEU A 105 -2.20 7.18 -4.69
N SER A 106 -3.40 6.62 -4.67
CA SER A 106 -4.55 7.07 -5.47
C SER A 106 -5.58 7.72 -4.55
N LEU A 107 -5.92 8.98 -4.80
CA LEU A 107 -6.92 9.75 -4.05
C LEU A 107 -8.32 9.48 -4.62
#